data_AF-A0A7S1WM70-F1
#
_entry.id   AF-A0A7S1WM70-F1
#
_cell.length_a   1.000
_cell.length_b   1.000
_cell.length_c   1.000
_cell.angle_alpha   90.00
_cell.angle_beta   90.00
_cell.angle_gamma   90.00
#
_symmetry.space_group_name_H-M   'P 1'
#
loop_
_entity.id
_entity.type
_entity.pdbx_description
1 polymer ?
#
loop_
_entity_poly.entity_id
_entity_poly.type
_entity_poly.pdbx_seq_one_letter_code
_entity_poly.pdbx_strand_id
1 'polypeptide(L)'
;MAPRFLHSALAVATGSVMALSATMSEDAAALLQVSAISVNATSLKSAADPCQCLKWTDVYEDYGVLCGMGSEFAFLPVHQQRPNLKRQMCEHFFTRFPANYCVQEWFMSRERSQWCYVSAECENLDGGSYLAGTAAAWKVCDGAKGDTLLNTKGPHELFALGIDFKMDPGYMLRMAYPVWGTTVESLHWVGVQQALGLQPPTGNVTLKSEWLEKIKDERLPWILDSFDGHNPFGMVISNMILEVRYSDWFYENVHNLSYVLENEWKMTDMECVSGCTTWH
;
A
#
# COMPACT_ATOMS: atom_id res chain seq x y z
N MET A 1 -33.33 38.49 37.20
CA MET A 1 -33.44 39.55 38.22
C MET A 1 -32.13 39.61 38.97
N ALA A 2 -31.34 40.66 38.74
CA ALA A 2 -30.19 41.02 39.58
C ALA A 2 -30.71 41.69 40.87
N PRO A 3 -29.88 41.82 41.93
CA PRO A 3 -28.98 42.99 41.99
C PRO A 3 -27.57 42.71 42.56
N ARG A 4 -26.72 43.71 42.32
CA ARG A 4 -25.31 43.92 42.72
C ARG A 4 -25.21 44.68 44.06
N PHE A 5 -24.03 44.70 44.69
CA PHE A 5 -23.24 45.85 45.21
C PHE A 5 -22.15 45.32 46.19
N LEU A 6 -20.84 45.26 45.87
CA LEU A 6 -19.75 46.28 45.84
C LEU A 6 -19.36 46.91 47.20
N HIS A 7 -18.08 46.80 47.59
CA HIS A 7 -17.12 47.72 48.28
C HIS A 7 -15.74 46.98 48.25
N SER A 8 -14.62 47.37 47.61
CA SER A 8 -13.74 48.56 47.65
C SER A 8 -13.20 48.86 49.08
N ALA A 9 -11.92 49.14 49.38
CA ALA A 9 -10.68 49.38 48.63
C ALA A 9 -9.45 49.49 49.60
N LEU A 10 -8.23 49.47 49.02
CA LEU A 10 -6.94 50.15 49.35
C LEU A 10 -6.38 50.17 50.80
N ALA A 11 -5.18 49.65 51.11
CA ALA A 11 -3.79 50.09 50.82
C ALA A 11 -3.22 51.15 51.81
N VAL A 12 -1.98 50.94 52.30
CA VAL A 12 -0.84 51.89 52.41
C VAL A 12 0.33 51.28 53.20
N ALA A 13 1.54 51.62 52.74
CA ALA A 13 2.86 51.07 53.05
C ALA A 13 3.61 51.79 54.20
N THR A 14 4.73 51.19 54.63
CA THR A 14 6.03 51.80 55.02
C THR A 14 6.91 50.64 55.55
N GLY A 15 8.20 50.45 55.26
CA GLY A 15 9.25 51.31 54.73
C GLY A 15 10.43 51.29 55.71
N SER A 16 11.52 50.59 55.38
CA SER A 16 12.87 50.90 55.87
C SER A 16 13.93 50.28 54.98
N VAL A 17 14.80 51.16 54.50
CA VAL A 17 15.90 51.04 53.53
C VAL A 17 17.21 51.21 54.30
N MET A 18 18.26 50.48 53.92
CA MET A 18 19.70 50.86 53.94
C MET A 18 20.52 49.63 53.55
N ALA A 19 21.57 49.64 52.74
CA ALA A 19 22.18 50.63 51.85
C ALA A 19 23.13 49.86 50.91
N LEU A 20 23.41 50.44 49.73
CA LEU A 20 24.32 49.93 48.71
C LEU A 20 25.79 49.87 49.18
N SER A 21 26.53 48.89 48.67
CA SER A 21 27.84 49.17 48.10
C SER A 21 28.10 48.25 46.90
N ALA A 22 28.39 48.89 45.77
CA ALA A 22 28.73 48.26 44.50
C ALA A 22 30.24 48.00 44.44
N THR A 23 30.62 46.81 43.96
CA THR A 23 31.86 46.62 43.21
C THR A 23 31.58 45.59 42.13
N MET A 24 31.43 46.05 40.89
CA MET A 24 31.60 45.21 39.71
C MET A 24 33.10 45.14 39.42
N SER A 25 33.65 43.92 39.35
CA SER A 25 34.87 43.63 38.62
C SER A 25 34.65 42.32 37.90
N GLU A 26 34.84 42.39 36.59
CA GLU A 26 34.77 41.32 35.62
C GLU A 26 35.81 40.25 35.97
N ASP A 27 35.42 38.98 35.93
CA ASP A 27 36.23 37.91 35.34
C ASP A 27 35.38 36.67 35.10
N ALA A 28 35.45 36.21 33.86
CA ALA A 28 34.67 35.15 33.26
C ALA A 28 35.23 33.75 33.57
N ALA A 29 34.45 32.74 33.19
CA ALA A 29 34.81 31.32 33.02
C ALA A 29 34.69 30.41 34.26
N ALA A 30 33.46 30.16 34.69
CA ALA A 30 33.10 28.90 35.35
C ALA A 30 32.77 27.81 34.30
N LEU A 31 33.80 27.16 33.73
CA LEU A 31 34.13 25.80 34.17
C LEU A 31 33.05 24.69 34.24
N LEU A 32 31.95 24.66 33.49
CA LEU A 32 31.03 23.52 33.53
C LEU A 32 31.68 22.26 32.93
N GLN A 33 32.30 21.43 33.78
CA GLN A 33 32.69 20.07 33.44
C GLN A 33 31.44 19.17 33.37
N VAL A 34 30.76 19.17 32.23
CA VAL A 34 29.91 18.03 31.87
C VAL A 34 30.88 16.90 31.54
N SER A 35 30.94 15.90 32.41
CA SER A 35 31.61 14.64 32.11
C SER A 35 30.96 14.08 30.86
N ALA A 36 31.67 14.13 29.73
CA ALA A 36 31.29 13.43 28.53
C ALA A 36 31.28 11.94 28.84
N ILE A 37 30.11 11.39 29.14
CA ILE A 37 29.86 9.98 28.95
C ILE A 37 30.05 9.78 27.44
N SER A 38 31.20 9.21 27.08
CA SER A 38 31.40 8.58 25.79
C SER A 38 30.38 7.45 25.70
N VAL A 39 29.16 7.79 25.30
CA VAL A 39 28.31 6.82 24.65
C VAL A 39 29.02 6.59 23.33
N ASN A 40 29.78 5.49 23.26
CA ASN A 40 30.11 4.91 21.99
C ASN A 40 28.77 4.64 21.29
N ALA A 41 28.33 5.62 20.49
CA ALA A 41 27.41 5.39 19.41
C ALA A 41 28.19 4.65 18.31
N THR A 42 28.72 3.48 18.64
CA THR A 42 28.49 2.34 17.77
C THR A 42 26.98 2.29 17.65
N SER A 43 26.48 2.91 16.58
CA SER A 43 25.20 2.53 16.01
C SER A 43 25.31 1.03 15.81
N LEU A 44 24.86 0.30 16.84
CA LEU A 44 24.29 -1.02 16.65
C LEU A 44 23.17 -0.71 15.66
N LYS A 45 23.50 -0.83 14.36
CA LYS A 45 22.54 -1.43 13.45
C LYS A 45 22.13 -2.67 14.20
N SER A 46 20.99 -2.61 14.90
CA SER A 46 20.23 -3.81 15.23
C SER A 46 20.38 -4.66 13.99
N ALA A 47 20.96 -5.85 14.12
CA ALA A 47 20.97 -6.79 13.00
C ALA A 47 19.54 -6.75 12.46
N ALA A 48 19.37 -6.28 11.21
CA ALA A 48 18.05 -6.08 10.66
C ALA A 48 17.34 -7.42 10.82
N ASP A 49 16.11 -7.41 11.36
CA ASP A 49 15.37 -8.63 11.60
C ASP A 49 15.39 -9.46 10.29
N PRO A 50 15.99 -10.68 10.28
CA PRO A 50 16.09 -11.47 9.07
C PRO A 50 14.73 -11.75 8.42
N CYS A 51 13.66 -11.72 9.22
CA CYS A 51 12.28 -11.97 8.80
C CYS A 51 11.52 -10.70 8.41
N GLN A 52 12.14 -9.53 8.46
CA GLN A 52 11.56 -8.31 7.90
C GLN A 52 11.53 -8.40 6.38
N CYS A 53 10.39 -8.03 5.78
CA CYS A 53 10.28 -8.00 4.33
C CYS A 53 11.37 -7.10 3.71
N LEU A 54 12.07 -7.67 2.74
CA LEU A 54 13.05 -6.99 1.91
C LEU A 54 12.34 -6.17 0.84
N LYS A 55 13.01 -5.11 0.37
CA LYS A 55 12.51 -4.39 -0.82
C LYS A 55 12.64 -5.29 -2.03
N TRP A 56 11.62 -5.29 -2.89
CA TRP A 56 11.62 -6.19 -4.05
C TRP A 56 12.77 -5.90 -5.01
N THR A 57 13.08 -4.63 -5.30
CA THR A 57 14.24 -4.25 -6.11
C THR A 57 15.54 -4.83 -5.58
N ASP A 58 15.81 -4.67 -4.27
CA ASP A 58 17.03 -5.14 -3.63
C ASP A 58 17.16 -6.66 -3.75
N VAL A 59 16.05 -7.40 -3.68
CA VAL A 59 16.05 -8.88 -3.78
C VAL A 59 16.54 -9.36 -5.16
N TYR A 60 16.09 -8.72 -6.23
CA TYR A 60 16.49 -9.09 -7.59
C TYR A 60 17.90 -8.58 -7.96
N GLU A 61 18.37 -7.51 -7.30
CA GLU A 61 19.69 -6.94 -7.53
C GLU A 61 20.79 -7.64 -6.70
N ASP A 62 20.54 -7.86 -5.41
CA ASP A 62 21.58 -8.21 -4.43
C ASP A 62 21.47 -9.64 -3.87
N TYR A 63 20.29 -10.26 -3.92
CA TYR A 63 20.06 -11.54 -3.24
C TYR A 63 20.15 -12.76 -4.17
N GLY A 64 20.42 -12.54 -5.46
CA GLY A 64 20.56 -13.62 -6.45
C GLY A 64 19.24 -14.30 -6.82
N VAL A 65 18.10 -13.66 -6.53
CA VAL A 65 16.78 -14.18 -6.88
C VAL A 65 16.47 -13.88 -8.33
N LEU A 66 15.94 -14.88 -9.04
CA LEU A 66 15.35 -14.72 -10.37
C LEU A 66 13.82 -14.79 -10.25
N CYS A 67 13.12 -14.00 -11.05
CA CYS A 67 11.67 -13.99 -11.01
C CYS A 67 11.08 -15.37 -11.36
N GLY A 68 10.18 -15.85 -10.49
CA GLY A 68 9.57 -17.17 -10.54
C GLY A 68 10.26 -18.21 -9.66
N MET A 69 11.28 -17.82 -8.89
CA MET A 69 11.83 -18.67 -7.82
C MET A 69 10.97 -18.63 -6.55
N GLY A 70 10.29 -17.52 -6.27
CA GLY A 70 9.39 -17.37 -5.13
C GLY A 70 7.93 -17.66 -5.49
N SER A 71 7.03 -16.90 -4.89
CA SER A 71 5.59 -17.10 -5.03
C SER A 71 4.95 -16.24 -6.14
N GLU A 72 5.75 -15.66 -7.06
CA GLU A 72 5.25 -14.76 -8.11
C GLU A 72 4.19 -15.41 -9.00
N PHE A 73 4.28 -16.74 -9.19
CA PHE A 73 3.39 -17.50 -10.06
C PHE A 73 2.64 -18.61 -9.34
N ALA A 74 2.46 -18.52 -8.01
CA ALA A 74 1.79 -19.58 -7.23
C ALA A 74 0.40 -19.94 -7.80
N PHE A 75 -0.31 -18.96 -8.36
CA PHE A 75 -1.62 -19.11 -8.98
C PHE A 75 -1.64 -19.89 -10.30
N LEU A 76 -0.49 -20.23 -10.89
CA LEU A 76 -0.41 -20.97 -12.16
C LEU A 76 0.48 -22.21 -12.07
N PRO A 77 0.04 -23.33 -12.66
CA PRO A 77 0.94 -24.41 -13.00
C PRO A 77 2.08 -23.93 -13.89
N VAL A 78 3.29 -24.47 -13.71
CA VAL A 78 4.50 -24.09 -14.47
C VAL A 78 4.28 -24.07 -15.99
N HIS A 79 3.53 -25.03 -16.53
CA HIS A 79 3.23 -25.12 -17.96
C HIS A 79 2.31 -24.01 -18.51
N GLN A 80 1.71 -23.21 -17.64
CA GLN A 80 0.82 -22.09 -17.99
C GLN A 80 1.50 -20.72 -17.84
N GLN A 81 2.75 -20.68 -17.38
CA GLN A 81 3.55 -19.46 -17.25
C GLN A 81 4.04 -18.98 -18.62
N ARG A 82 3.13 -18.39 -19.40
CA ARG A 82 3.43 -17.90 -20.76
C ARG A 82 4.46 -16.76 -20.72
N PRO A 83 5.29 -16.60 -21.76
CA PRO A 83 6.32 -15.55 -21.81
C PRO A 83 5.78 -14.13 -21.56
N ASN A 84 4.62 -13.80 -22.11
CA ASN A 84 4.01 -12.47 -21.94
C ASN A 84 3.59 -12.19 -20.49
N LEU A 85 3.06 -13.20 -19.80
CA LEU A 85 2.69 -13.06 -18.39
C LEU A 85 3.92 -12.92 -17.51
N LYS A 86 4.96 -13.74 -17.79
CA LYS A 86 6.24 -13.62 -17.10
C LYS A 86 6.80 -12.21 -17.25
N ARG A 87 6.78 -11.65 -18.45
CA ARG A 87 7.18 -10.26 -18.70
C ARG A 87 6.35 -9.27 -17.87
N GLN A 88 5.02 -9.34 -17.93
CA GLN A 88 4.15 -8.43 -17.18
C GLN A 88 4.37 -8.48 -15.66
N MET A 89 4.46 -9.68 -15.08
CA MET A 89 4.64 -9.80 -13.63
C MET A 89 6.06 -9.46 -13.20
N CYS A 90 7.06 -9.99 -13.90
CA CYS A 90 8.47 -9.81 -13.52
C CYS A 90 8.98 -8.44 -13.91
N GLU A 91 9.04 -8.14 -15.21
CA GLU A 91 9.74 -6.98 -15.76
C GLU A 91 8.99 -5.67 -15.51
N HIS A 92 7.65 -5.73 -15.41
CA HIS A 92 6.82 -4.53 -15.21
C HIS A 92 6.34 -4.34 -13.76
N PHE A 93 6.51 -5.34 -12.88
CA PHE A 93 6.14 -5.19 -11.48
C PHE A 93 7.24 -5.62 -10.50
N PHE A 94 7.48 -6.92 -10.33
CA PHE A 94 8.28 -7.42 -9.22
C PHE A 94 9.71 -6.90 -9.20
N THR A 95 10.39 -6.85 -10.36
CA THR A 95 11.78 -6.37 -10.44
C THR A 95 11.89 -4.86 -10.34
N ARG A 96 10.78 -4.13 -10.32
CA ARG A 96 10.74 -2.65 -10.29
C ARG A 96 10.08 -2.09 -9.03
N PHE A 97 9.42 -2.91 -8.23
CA PHE A 97 8.64 -2.46 -7.09
C PHE A 97 9.57 -2.01 -5.94
N PRO A 98 9.71 -0.70 -5.64
CA PRO A 98 10.81 -0.20 -4.81
C PRO A 98 10.49 -0.25 -3.30
N ALA A 99 9.42 -0.95 -2.92
CA ALA A 99 8.92 -1.05 -1.55
C ALA A 99 9.17 -2.45 -1.00
N ASN A 100 8.91 -2.63 0.29
CA ASN A 100 8.91 -3.94 0.97
C ASN A 100 7.50 -4.37 1.40
N TYR A 101 6.47 -3.88 0.69
CA TYR A 101 5.09 -4.25 0.96
C TYR A 101 4.83 -5.70 0.53
N CYS A 102 4.05 -6.41 1.32
CA CYS A 102 3.55 -7.72 0.95
C CYS A 102 2.50 -7.60 -0.12
N VAL A 103 2.61 -8.40 -1.18
CA VAL A 103 1.66 -8.38 -2.30
C VAL A 103 0.86 -9.67 -2.32
N GLN A 104 -0.27 -9.65 -3.03
CA GLN A 104 -1.16 -10.80 -3.20
C GLN A 104 -0.39 -12.03 -3.69
N GLU A 105 -0.51 -13.14 -2.95
CA GLU A 105 0.16 -14.41 -3.29
C GLU A 105 -0.56 -15.11 -4.45
N TRP A 106 -1.87 -15.29 -4.29
CA TRP A 106 -2.72 -15.88 -5.30
C TRP A 106 -3.35 -14.77 -6.14
N PHE A 107 -2.55 -14.26 -7.07
CA PHE A 107 -2.95 -13.21 -8.01
C PHE A 107 -4.27 -13.59 -8.70
N MET A 108 -5.19 -12.63 -8.79
CA MET A 108 -6.49 -12.78 -9.45
C MET A 108 -7.37 -13.89 -8.85
N SER A 109 -7.20 -14.21 -7.58
CA SER A 109 -8.01 -15.19 -6.85
C SER A 109 -8.81 -14.55 -5.72
N ARG A 110 -9.60 -15.37 -5.02
CA ARG A 110 -10.35 -14.96 -3.82
C ARG A 110 -9.54 -14.99 -2.53
N GLU A 111 -8.34 -15.57 -2.57
CA GLU A 111 -7.50 -15.68 -1.38
C GLU A 111 -7.04 -14.29 -0.93
N ARG A 112 -6.70 -14.14 0.34
CA ARG A 112 -6.22 -12.86 0.89
C ARG A 112 -4.78 -12.93 1.38
N SER A 113 -4.13 -14.07 1.23
CA SER A 113 -2.74 -14.22 1.63
C SER A 113 -1.86 -13.28 0.81
N GLN A 114 -0.97 -12.61 1.52
CA GLN A 114 0.06 -11.79 0.92
C GLN A 114 1.42 -12.33 1.33
N TRP A 115 2.43 -12.05 0.52
CA TRP A 115 3.76 -12.60 0.71
C TRP A 115 4.82 -11.56 0.39
N CYS A 116 6.03 -11.79 0.89
CA CYS A 116 7.21 -10.99 0.58
C CYS A 116 8.47 -11.86 0.62
N TYR A 117 9.56 -11.30 0.10
CA TYR A 117 10.90 -11.85 0.31
C TYR A 117 11.50 -11.40 1.63
N VAL A 118 12.32 -12.26 2.22
CA VAL A 118 13.05 -12.07 3.48
C VAL A 118 14.48 -12.62 3.32
N SER A 119 15.36 -12.37 4.30
CA SER A 119 16.68 -13.01 4.31
C SER A 119 16.53 -14.53 4.39
N ALA A 120 17.45 -15.27 3.75
CA ALA A 120 17.54 -16.72 3.93
C ALA A 120 17.87 -17.13 5.38
N GLU A 121 18.30 -16.19 6.22
CA GLU A 121 18.50 -16.39 7.66
C GLU A 121 17.19 -16.34 8.47
N CYS A 122 16.05 -15.96 7.85
CA CYS A 122 14.76 -16.00 8.53
C CYS A 122 14.35 -17.45 8.84
N GLU A 123 14.14 -17.75 10.12
CA GLU A 123 13.75 -19.09 10.57
C GLU A 123 12.23 -19.31 10.54
N ASN A 124 11.42 -18.25 10.48
CA ASN A 124 9.97 -18.34 10.45
C ASN A 124 9.38 -17.79 9.15
N LEU A 125 9.08 -18.69 8.22
CA LEU A 125 8.52 -18.35 6.90
C LEU A 125 6.99 -18.38 6.85
N ASP A 126 6.31 -18.73 7.95
CA ASP A 126 4.84 -18.70 8.05
C ASP A 126 4.08 -19.40 6.89
N GLY A 127 4.67 -20.46 6.30
CA GLY A 127 4.12 -21.19 5.15
C GLY A 127 4.88 -20.95 3.83
N GLY A 128 5.86 -20.06 3.82
CA GLY A 128 6.76 -19.83 2.70
C GLY A 128 7.91 -20.84 2.60
N SER A 129 8.89 -20.54 1.72
CA SER A 129 9.98 -21.46 1.39
C SER A 129 11.32 -20.75 1.21
N TYR A 130 12.40 -21.47 1.54
CA TYR A 130 13.76 -21.11 1.17
C TYR A 130 13.98 -21.26 -0.33
N LEU A 131 14.84 -20.41 -0.89
CA LEU A 131 15.24 -20.45 -2.30
C LEU A 131 16.64 -21.04 -2.42
N ALA A 132 16.75 -22.22 -3.03
CA ALA A 132 18.04 -22.87 -3.18
C ALA A 132 19.01 -22.03 -4.03
N GLY A 133 20.21 -21.78 -3.50
CA GLY A 133 21.27 -21.07 -4.22
C GLY A 133 21.16 -19.54 -4.18
N THR A 134 20.28 -18.96 -3.35
CA THR A 134 20.15 -17.51 -3.18
C THR A 134 20.33 -17.11 -1.72
N ALA A 135 20.44 -15.81 -1.45
CA ALA A 135 20.53 -15.27 -0.09
C ALA A 135 19.14 -14.90 0.50
N ALA A 136 18.05 -15.27 -0.18
CA ALA A 136 16.69 -14.93 0.21
C ALA A 136 15.81 -16.16 0.43
N ALA A 137 14.76 -15.97 1.22
CA ALA A 137 13.61 -16.85 1.30
C ALA A 137 12.35 -16.02 1.04
N TRP A 138 11.20 -16.67 0.89
CA TRP A 138 9.92 -15.96 0.92
C TRP A 138 9.06 -16.47 2.07
N LYS A 139 8.21 -15.60 2.59
CA LYS A 139 7.26 -15.91 3.66
C LYS A 139 5.86 -15.44 3.32
N VAL A 140 4.86 -16.06 3.96
CA VAL A 140 3.51 -15.49 4.02
C VAL A 140 3.51 -14.40 5.09
N CYS A 141 2.94 -13.25 4.77
CA CYS A 141 2.97 -12.09 5.63
C CYS A 141 1.85 -12.09 6.68
N ASP A 142 2.16 -11.49 7.83
CA ASP A 142 1.21 -11.27 8.91
C ASP A 142 1.30 -9.83 9.43
N GLY A 143 0.25 -9.05 9.17
CA GLY A 143 0.17 -7.66 9.64
C GLY A 143 0.20 -7.53 11.17
N ALA A 144 -0.23 -8.56 11.92
CA ALA A 144 -0.14 -8.57 13.38
C ALA A 144 1.32 -8.72 13.88
N LYS A 145 2.22 -9.22 13.02
CA LYS A 145 3.67 -9.33 13.29
C LYS A 145 4.46 -8.13 12.78
N GLY A 146 3.80 -7.12 12.22
CA GLY A 146 4.44 -5.89 11.73
C GLY A 146 4.75 -5.90 10.23
N ASP A 147 4.34 -6.92 9.47
CA ASP A 147 4.45 -6.88 8.02
C ASP A 147 3.53 -5.82 7.43
N THR A 148 4.04 -5.04 6.47
CA THR A 148 3.22 -4.03 5.81
C THR A 148 2.49 -4.64 4.63
N LEU A 149 1.19 -4.88 4.81
CA LEU A 149 0.32 -5.52 3.83
C LEU A 149 -0.20 -4.51 2.81
N LEU A 150 -0.01 -4.74 1.51
CA LEU A 150 -0.51 -3.87 0.47
C LEU A 150 -2.05 -3.79 0.46
N ASN A 151 -2.75 -4.87 0.86
CA ASN A 151 -4.22 -4.93 0.92
C ASN A 151 -4.85 -4.09 2.05
N THR A 152 -4.05 -3.53 2.96
CA THR A 152 -4.53 -2.65 4.03
C THR A 152 -4.55 -1.18 3.65
N LYS A 153 -3.89 -0.82 2.54
CA LYS A 153 -3.89 0.54 2.00
C LYS A 153 -5.22 0.83 1.32
N GLY A 154 -5.66 2.08 1.30
CA GLY A 154 -6.85 2.47 0.55
C GLY A 154 -6.58 2.53 -0.98
N PRO A 155 -7.60 2.44 -1.85
CA PRO A 155 -7.40 2.52 -3.30
C PRO A 155 -6.73 3.81 -3.75
N HIS A 156 -7.10 4.98 -3.18
CA HIS A 156 -6.44 6.25 -3.52
C HIS A 156 -4.95 6.24 -3.17
N GLU A 157 -4.60 5.66 -2.02
CA GLU A 157 -3.20 5.52 -1.60
C GLU A 157 -2.44 4.59 -2.55
N LEU A 158 -3.02 3.43 -2.91
CA LEU A 158 -2.41 2.51 -3.88
C LEU A 158 -2.26 3.13 -5.27
N PHE A 159 -3.26 3.93 -5.68
CA PHE A 159 -3.22 4.62 -6.95
C PHE A 159 -2.09 5.66 -6.98
N ALA A 160 -1.96 6.45 -5.90
CA ALA A 160 -0.85 7.39 -5.72
C ALA A 160 0.50 6.68 -5.70
N LEU A 161 0.61 5.52 -5.02
CA LEU A 161 1.84 4.70 -5.03
C LEU A 161 2.22 4.25 -6.44
N GLY A 162 1.27 3.86 -7.28
CA GLY A 162 1.53 3.54 -8.68
C GLY A 162 2.17 4.74 -9.43
N ILE A 163 1.60 5.94 -9.25
CA ILE A 163 2.12 7.16 -9.85
C ILE A 163 3.53 7.50 -9.37
N ASP A 164 3.76 7.39 -8.06
CA ASP A 164 5.03 7.71 -7.41
C ASP A 164 6.12 6.72 -7.81
N PHE A 165 5.79 5.43 -7.87
CA PHE A 165 6.72 4.37 -8.26
C PHE A 165 6.87 4.22 -9.78
N LYS A 166 6.16 5.04 -10.57
CA LYS A 166 6.15 4.97 -12.04
C LYS A 166 5.70 3.60 -12.57
N MET A 167 4.68 3.04 -11.93
CA MET A 167 4.05 1.75 -12.24
C MET A 167 2.56 1.95 -12.55
N ASP A 168 1.93 1.03 -13.27
CA ASP A 168 0.49 1.10 -13.55
C ASP A 168 -0.35 1.07 -12.24
N PRO A 169 -1.11 2.14 -11.92
CA PRO A 169 -1.95 2.19 -10.73
C PRO A 169 -3.02 1.09 -10.69
N GLY A 170 -3.56 0.71 -11.85
CA GLY A 170 -4.54 -0.38 -11.96
C GLY A 170 -3.92 -1.72 -11.58
N TYR A 171 -2.69 -1.94 -12.00
CA TYR A 171 -1.94 -3.14 -11.64
C TYR A 171 -1.57 -3.17 -10.15
N MET A 172 -1.25 -2.02 -9.54
CA MET A 172 -1.02 -1.91 -8.09
C MET A 172 -2.24 -2.37 -7.29
N LEU A 173 -3.46 -1.99 -7.72
CA LEU A 173 -4.71 -2.43 -7.10
C LEU A 173 -4.90 -3.96 -7.22
N ARG A 174 -4.60 -4.54 -8.39
CA ARG A 174 -4.66 -6.00 -8.62
C ARG A 174 -3.63 -6.79 -7.81
N MET A 175 -2.49 -6.20 -7.49
CA MET A 175 -1.47 -6.79 -6.61
C MET A 175 -1.82 -6.63 -5.12
N ALA A 176 -2.82 -5.80 -4.79
CA ALA A 176 -3.28 -5.59 -3.44
C ALA A 176 -4.50 -6.46 -3.11
N TYR A 177 -5.54 -6.45 -3.95
CA TYR A 177 -6.86 -6.93 -3.54
C TYR A 177 -7.26 -8.26 -4.18
N PRO A 178 -8.09 -9.05 -3.49
CA PRO A 178 -8.66 -10.25 -4.08
C PRO A 178 -9.69 -9.92 -5.16
N VAL A 179 -9.85 -10.86 -6.08
CA VAL A 179 -10.85 -10.82 -7.14
C VAL A 179 -12.04 -11.67 -6.75
N TRP A 180 -13.22 -11.07 -6.78
CA TRP A 180 -14.47 -11.80 -6.69
C TRP A 180 -14.80 -12.35 -8.07
N GLY A 181 -14.91 -13.67 -8.15
CA GLY A 181 -15.48 -14.31 -9.32
C GLY A 181 -14.49 -14.64 -10.43
N THR A 182 -13.78 -15.75 -10.25
CA THR A 182 -12.85 -16.30 -11.25
C THR A 182 -13.49 -17.37 -12.14
N THR A 183 -14.82 -17.56 -12.06
CA THR A 183 -15.54 -18.62 -12.77
C THR A 183 -16.73 -18.05 -13.53
N VAL A 184 -17.20 -18.77 -14.56
CA VAL A 184 -18.32 -18.35 -15.42
C VAL A 184 -19.61 -18.06 -14.67
N GLU A 185 -19.77 -18.62 -13.46
CA GLU A 185 -20.94 -18.39 -12.61
C GLU A 185 -20.81 -17.14 -11.76
N SER A 186 -19.86 -16.25 -12.05
CA SER A 186 -19.48 -15.21 -11.10
C SER A 186 -19.97 -13.81 -11.39
N LEU A 187 -19.92 -12.95 -10.36
CA LEU A 187 -20.28 -11.54 -10.46
C LEU A 187 -19.13 -10.80 -11.17
N HIS A 188 -19.28 -10.62 -12.47
CA HIS A 188 -18.35 -9.85 -13.31
C HIS A 188 -18.70 -8.36 -13.35
N TRP A 189 -17.71 -7.53 -13.66
CA TRP A 189 -17.88 -6.07 -13.70
C TRP A 189 -19.02 -5.62 -14.62
N VAL A 190 -19.10 -6.21 -15.81
CA VAL A 190 -20.15 -5.88 -16.81
C VAL A 190 -21.57 -6.06 -16.27
N GLY A 191 -21.80 -7.04 -15.39
CA GLY A 191 -23.12 -7.22 -14.76
C GLY A 191 -23.47 -6.09 -13.80
N VAL A 192 -22.48 -5.58 -13.06
CA VAL A 192 -22.64 -4.42 -12.19
C VAL A 192 -22.82 -3.14 -13.01
N GLN A 193 -22.05 -2.95 -14.08
CA GLN A 193 -22.22 -1.80 -14.98
C GLN A 193 -23.65 -1.73 -15.55
N GLN A 194 -24.20 -2.86 -16.01
CA GLN A 194 -25.58 -2.93 -16.51
C GLN A 194 -26.61 -2.61 -15.42
N ALA A 195 -26.40 -3.12 -14.21
CA ALA A 195 -27.27 -2.86 -13.07
C ALA A 195 -27.26 -1.38 -12.64
N LEU A 196 -26.12 -0.71 -12.78
CA LEU A 196 -25.96 0.72 -12.51
C LEU A 196 -26.39 1.61 -13.70
N GLY A 197 -26.77 1.02 -14.84
CA GLY A 197 -27.14 1.78 -16.05
C GLY A 197 -25.95 2.41 -16.79
N LEU A 198 -24.72 1.98 -16.51
CA LEU A 198 -23.49 2.46 -17.16
C LEU A 198 -23.26 1.80 -18.53
N GLN A 199 -23.83 0.61 -18.75
CA GLN A 199 -23.72 -0.17 -19.98
C GLN A 199 -25.11 -0.66 -20.41
N PRO A 200 -25.40 -0.78 -21.72
CA PRO A 200 -26.63 -1.39 -22.18
C PRO A 200 -26.68 -2.88 -21.78
N PRO A 201 -27.89 -3.44 -21.53
CA PRO A 201 -28.03 -4.87 -21.25
C PRO A 201 -27.52 -5.71 -22.43
N THR A 202 -26.55 -6.57 -22.17
CA THR A 202 -26.11 -7.60 -23.12
C THR A 202 -26.70 -8.94 -22.69
N GLY A 203 -27.39 -9.61 -23.60
CA GLY A 203 -28.03 -10.89 -23.30
C GLY A 203 -26.99 -11.91 -22.84
N ASN A 204 -27.22 -12.49 -21.66
CA ASN A 204 -26.45 -13.52 -20.93
C ASN A 204 -25.70 -13.04 -19.67
N VAL A 205 -25.75 -11.76 -19.30
CA VAL A 205 -25.19 -11.30 -18.02
C VAL A 205 -26.32 -11.11 -17.01
N THR A 206 -26.34 -11.94 -15.96
CA THR A 206 -27.29 -11.78 -14.85
C THR A 206 -26.54 -11.24 -13.64
N LEU A 207 -26.97 -10.06 -13.15
CA LEU A 207 -26.47 -9.54 -11.88
C LEU A 207 -26.89 -10.46 -10.74
N LYS A 208 -25.92 -10.96 -9.98
CA LYS A 208 -26.14 -11.64 -8.71
C LYS A 208 -26.17 -10.62 -7.57
N SER A 209 -27.30 -9.92 -7.44
CA SER A 209 -27.47 -8.82 -6.47
C SER A 209 -27.09 -9.22 -5.04
N GLU A 210 -27.41 -10.45 -4.64
CA GLU A 210 -27.10 -11.02 -3.34
C GLU A 210 -25.59 -11.17 -3.11
N TRP A 211 -24.80 -11.35 -4.16
CA TRP A 211 -23.33 -11.37 -4.04
C TRP A 211 -22.77 -9.97 -3.91
N LEU A 212 -23.34 -9.00 -4.62
CA LEU A 212 -22.93 -7.62 -4.47
C LEU A 212 -23.16 -7.15 -3.03
N GLU A 213 -24.34 -7.41 -2.46
CA GLU A 213 -24.61 -7.07 -1.05
C GLU A 213 -23.65 -7.77 -0.08
N LYS A 214 -23.35 -9.06 -0.32
CA LYS A 214 -22.36 -9.78 0.49
C LYS A 214 -20.97 -9.12 0.44
N ILE A 215 -20.53 -8.65 -0.71
CA ILE A 215 -19.23 -7.98 -0.87
C ILE A 215 -19.21 -6.64 -0.12
N LYS A 216 -20.32 -5.89 -0.15
CA LYS A 216 -20.43 -4.61 0.58
C LYS A 216 -20.31 -4.78 2.09
N ASP A 217 -20.69 -5.93 2.63
CA ASP A 217 -20.55 -6.23 4.06
C ASP A 217 -19.11 -6.58 4.47
N GLU A 218 -18.20 -6.77 3.50
CA GLU A 218 -16.80 -7.06 3.78
C GLU A 218 -15.98 -5.79 4.12
N ARG A 219 -15.03 -5.96 5.04
CA ARG A 219 -14.20 -4.84 5.55
C ARG A 219 -13.10 -4.40 4.58
N LEU A 220 -12.68 -5.29 3.68
CA LEU A 220 -11.59 -5.04 2.75
C LEU A 220 -12.12 -4.98 1.32
N PRO A 221 -11.53 -4.13 0.46
CA PRO A 221 -11.93 -4.01 -0.94
C PRO A 221 -11.90 -5.35 -1.69
N TRP A 222 -12.78 -5.43 -2.69
CA TRP A 222 -12.83 -6.51 -3.67
C TRP A 222 -12.78 -5.96 -5.08
N ILE A 223 -12.07 -6.68 -5.96
CA ILE A 223 -12.10 -6.45 -7.40
C ILE A 223 -13.22 -7.29 -8.02
N LEU A 224 -14.02 -6.67 -8.89
CA LEU A 224 -14.93 -7.33 -9.82
C LEU A 224 -14.29 -7.26 -11.19
N ASP A 225 -13.85 -8.40 -11.71
CA ASP A 225 -13.04 -8.37 -12.92
C ASP A 225 -13.88 -8.39 -14.20
N SER A 226 -13.29 -7.92 -15.29
CA SER A 226 -13.80 -8.12 -16.64
C SER A 226 -13.51 -9.55 -17.12
N PHE A 227 -14.27 -10.00 -18.12
CA PHE A 227 -14.15 -11.38 -18.63
C PHE A 227 -12.77 -11.70 -19.20
N ASP A 228 -12.07 -10.71 -19.74
CA ASP A 228 -10.73 -10.85 -20.31
C ASP A 228 -9.60 -10.57 -19.30
N GLY A 229 -9.95 -10.17 -18.07
CA GLY A 229 -8.99 -9.79 -17.03
C GLY A 229 -8.30 -8.44 -17.28
N HIS A 230 -8.74 -7.66 -18.27
CA HIS A 230 -8.20 -6.34 -18.58
C HIS A 230 -9.09 -5.23 -18.03
N ASN A 231 -8.61 -3.98 -18.12
CA ASN A 231 -9.41 -2.83 -17.77
C ASN A 231 -10.54 -2.64 -18.82
N PRO A 232 -11.75 -2.19 -18.41
CA PRO A 232 -12.08 -1.73 -17.06
C PRO A 232 -12.39 -2.87 -16.09
N PHE A 233 -12.19 -2.64 -14.79
CA PHE A 233 -12.69 -3.51 -13.73
C PHE A 233 -13.35 -2.68 -12.62
N GLY A 234 -14.23 -3.33 -11.87
CA GLY A 234 -14.91 -2.71 -10.74
C GLY A 234 -14.15 -2.94 -9.43
N MET A 235 -14.32 -2.02 -8.50
CA MET A 235 -13.96 -2.26 -7.11
C MET A 235 -15.13 -1.95 -6.19
N VAL A 236 -15.36 -2.80 -5.19
CA VAL A 236 -16.41 -2.61 -4.19
C VAL A 236 -15.76 -2.44 -2.82
N ILE A 237 -16.13 -1.36 -2.14
CA ILE A 237 -15.56 -0.94 -0.86
C ILE A 237 -16.71 -0.46 0.01
N SER A 238 -17.21 -1.35 0.86
CA SER A 238 -18.47 -1.11 1.55
C SER A 238 -19.55 -0.68 0.54
N ASN A 239 -20.18 0.48 0.70
CA ASN A 239 -21.21 0.98 -0.23
C ASN A 239 -20.65 1.72 -1.46
N MET A 240 -19.34 1.97 -1.52
CA MET A 240 -18.71 2.68 -2.62
C MET A 240 -18.31 1.69 -3.72
N ILE A 241 -18.61 2.05 -4.97
CA ILE A 241 -18.21 1.29 -6.16
C ILE A 241 -17.37 2.20 -7.03
N LEU A 242 -16.16 1.73 -7.35
CA LEU A 242 -15.22 2.41 -8.24
C LEU A 242 -15.12 1.67 -9.56
N GLU A 243 -14.94 2.40 -10.64
CA GLU A 243 -14.45 1.87 -11.91
C GLU A 243 -12.98 2.22 -12.08
N VAL A 244 -12.17 1.21 -12.39
CA VAL A 244 -10.78 1.37 -12.79
C VAL A 244 -10.70 1.08 -14.28
N ARG A 245 -10.32 2.07 -15.09
CA ARG A 245 -10.33 1.98 -16.55
C ARG A 245 -9.03 2.45 -17.16
N TYR A 246 -8.82 2.20 -18.44
CA TYR A 246 -7.76 2.89 -19.17
C TYR A 246 -8.03 4.39 -19.22
N SER A 247 -6.98 5.19 -19.05
CA SER A 247 -7.07 6.65 -19.12
C SER A 247 -7.24 7.13 -20.57
N ASP A 248 -7.69 8.37 -20.73
CA ASP A 248 -7.72 9.02 -22.04
C ASP A 248 -6.31 9.05 -22.67
N TRP A 249 -5.29 9.30 -21.84
CA TRP A 249 -3.89 9.28 -22.28
C TRP A 249 -3.49 7.91 -22.86
N PHE A 250 -3.92 6.80 -22.25
CA PHE A 250 -3.63 5.47 -22.79
C PHE A 250 -4.23 5.30 -24.18
N TYR A 251 -5.51 5.63 -24.37
CA TYR A 251 -6.17 5.50 -25.67
C TYR A 251 -5.52 6.39 -26.75
N GLU A 252 -5.11 7.60 -26.39
CA GLU A 252 -4.38 8.49 -27.28
C GLU A 252 -3.03 7.91 -27.72
N ASN A 253 -2.36 7.12 -26.86
CA ASN A 253 -0.97 6.70 -27.06
C ASN A 253 -0.79 5.19 -27.34
N VAL A 254 -1.85 4.38 -27.30
CA VAL A 254 -1.78 2.91 -27.44
C VAL A 254 -1.16 2.44 -28.77
N HIS A 255 -1.18 3.30 -29.78
CA HIS A 255 -0.53 3.05 -31.07
C HIS A 255 1.02 3.00 -30.98
N ASN A 256 1.62 3.51 -29.89
CA ASN A 256 3.04 3.42 -29.58
C ASN A 256 3.26 2.67 -28.24
N LEU A 257 3.25 1.34 -28.31
CA LEU A 257 3.35 0.49 -27.12
C LEU A 257 4.65 0.71 -26.33
N SER A 258 5.78 1.03 -26.96
CA SER A 258 7.03 1.31 -26.23
C SER A 258 6.88 2.54 -25.34
N TYR A 259 6.29 3.61 -25.88
CA TYR A 259 6.03 4.83 -25.13
C TYR A 259 5.03 4.62 -23.99
N VAL A 260 4.02 3.77 -24.23
CA VAL A 260 3.06 3.36 -23.18
C VAL A 260 3.76 2.64 -22.03
N LEU A 261 4.61 1.65 -22.34
CA LEU A 261 5.32 0.87 -21.33
C LEU A 261 6.37 1.68 -20.54
N GLU A 262 6.91 2.76 -21.13
CA GLU A 262 7.78 3.70 -20.42
C GLU A 262 7.00 4.66 -19.49
N ASN A 263 5.68 4.75 -19.66
CA ASN A 263 4.81 5.69 -18.95
C ASN A 263 3.59 4.97 -18.34
N GLU A 264 3.78 3.75 -17.85
CA GLU A 264 2.72 2.87 -17.30
C GLU A 264 1.89 3.55 -16.22
N TRP A 265 2.50 4.45 -15.45
CA TRP A 265 1.85 5.24 -14.41
C TRP A 265 0.73 6.15 -14.89
N LYS A 266 0.61 6.36 -16.20
CA LYS A 266 -0.48 7.12 -16.83
C LYS A 266 -1.57 6.22 -17.42
N MET A 267 -1.40 4.90 -17.43
CA MET A 267 -2.27 4.01 -18.21
C MET A 267 -3.68 3.90 -17.68
N THR A 268 -3.85 4.06 -16.38
CA THR A 268 -5.10 3.77 -15.69
C THR A 268 -5.64 5.04 -15.03
N ASP A 269 -6.96 5.20 -15.06
CA ASP A 269 -7.73 6.14 -14.26
C ASP A 269 -8.70 5.38 -13.33
N MET A 270 -9.12 6.04 -12.25
CA MET A 270 -10.08 5.51 -11.30
C MET A 270 -11.15 6.55 -11.00
N GLU A 271 -12.42 6.16 -11.09
CA GLU A 271 -13.56 7.00 -10.78
C GLU A 271 -14.55 6.31 -9.85
N CYS A 272 -15.30 7.09 -9.08
CA CYS A 272 -16.43 6.55 -8.33
C CYS A 272 -17.70 6.61 -9.17
N VAL A 273 -18.41 5.48 -9.25
CA VAL A 273 -19.64 5.33 -10.04
C VAL A 273 -20.88 5.11 -9.19
N SER A 274 -20.72 4.77 -7.91
CA SER A 274 -21.82 4.66 -6.94
C SER A 274 -21.32 4.81 -5.50
N GLY A 275 -22.16 5.37 -4.62
CA GLY A 275 -21.84 5.49 -3.19
C GLY A 275 -20.72 6.49 -2.86
N CYS A 276 -20.55 7.52 -3.69
CA CYS A 276 -19.40 8.42 -3.69
C CYS A 276 -19.37 9.49 -2.57
N THR A 277 -20.11 9.28 -1.48
CA THR A 277 -20.18 10.26 -0.38
C THR A 277 -18.85 10.49 0.33
N THR A 278 -17.91 9.54 0.21
CA THR A 278 -16.56 9.60 0.77
C THR A 278 -15.48 9.74 -0.30
N TRP A 279 -15.86 10.03 -1.55
CA TRP A 279 -14.95 10.16 -2.70
C TRP A 279 -14.43 11.60 -2.80
N HIS A 280 -13.37 11.91 -2.05
CA HIS A 280 -12.68 13.20 -2.04
C HIS A 280 -11.17 13.03 -1.98
#